data_AF-A0A529SLS2-F1
#
_entry.id   AF-A0A529SLS2-F1
#
_cell.length_a   1.000
_cell.length_b   1.000
_cell.length_c   1.000
_cell.angle_alpha   90.00
_cell.angle_beta   90.00
_cell.angle_gamma   90.00
#
_symmetry.space_group_name_H-M   'P 1'
#
loop_
_entity.id
_entity.type
_entity.pdbx_description
1 polymer ?
#
loop_
_entity_poly.entity_id
_entity_poly.type
_entity_poly.pdbx_seq_one_letter_code
_entity_poly.pdbx_strand_id
1 'polypeptide(L)'
;MAEAALKFGAAETPLYREAPNNIEAEQALLGAILVNNDAFYRVSDFLKPAHFYEPLHRRIFEVASELIRMGKIATPITLKTFL
;
A
#
# COMPACT_ATOMS: atom_id res chain seq x y z
N MET A 1 -14.89 17.18 54.92
CA MET A 1 -14.92 15.70 54.81
C MET A 1 -16.00 15.38 53.77
N ALA A 2 -15.76 14.99 52.52
CA ALA A 2 -14.56 14.61 51.79
C ALA A 2 -14.78 15.00 50.31
N GLU A 3 -13.81 15.68 49.72
CA GLU A 3 -13.73 15.98 48.29
C GLU A 3 -12.41 15.37 47.82
N ALA A 4 -12.44 14.19 47.22
CA ALA A 4 -11.31 13.62 46.49
C ALA A 4 -11.72 12.27 45.87
N ALA A 5 -12.11 12.29 44.60
CA ALA A 5 -11.92 11.15 43.72
C ALA A 5 -11.72 11.66 42.29
N LEU A 6 -10.58 12.35 42.11
CA LEU A 6 -10.02 12.61 40.79
C LEU A 6 -9.74 11.25 40.13
N LYS A 7 -10.62 10.84 39.23
CA LYS A 7 -10.29 9.84 38.20
C LYS A 7 -9.21 10.47 37.32
N PHE A 8 -7.95 10.26 37.68
CA PHE A 8 -6.85 10.51 36.76
C PHE A 8 -7.01 9.53 35.61
N GLY A 9 -7.42 10.08 34.46
CA GLY A 9 -7.53 9.36 33.21
C GLY A 9 -6.26 8.57 32.96
N ALA A 10 -6.43 7.30 32.60
CA ALA A 10 -5.36 6.54 31.97
C ALA A 10 -4.77 7.44 30.88
N ALA A 11 -3.48 7.74 30.99
CA ALA A 11 -2.78 8.48 29.96
C ALA A 11 -2.97 7.71 28.65
N GLU A 12 -3.83 8.24 27.77
CA GLU A 12 -3.93 7.76 26.41
C GLU A 12 -2.56 8.02 25.80
N THR A 13 -1.73 6.98 25.73
CA THR A 13 -0.55 6.95 24.87
C THR A 13 -1.01 7.49 23.53
N PRO A 14 -0.40 8.57 22.99
CA PRO A 14 -0.89 9.16 21.76
C PRO A 14 -0.94 8.05 20.72
N LEU A 15 -2.15 7.71 20.25
CA LEU A 15 -2.32 6.81 19.13
C LEU A 15 -1.45 7.39 18.04
N TYR A 16 -0.39 6.67 17.69
CA TYR A 16 0.46 6.99 16.56
C TYR A 16 -0.49 7.22 15.39
N ARG A 17 -0.64 8.47 14.94
CA ARG A 17 -1.52 8.79 13.80
C ARG A 17 -0.91 8.09 12.60
N GLU A 18 -1.41 6.90 12.30
CA GLU A 18 -1.09 6.23 11.05
C GLU A 18 -1.53 7.14 9.90
N ALA A 19 -0.69 7.21 8.87
CA ALA A 19 -1.04 7.97 7.68
C ALA A 19 -2.34 7.41 7.09
N PRO A 20 -3.27 8.27 6.61
CA PRO A 20 -4.47 7.80 5.93
C PRO A 20 -4.09 6.87 4.79
N ASN A 21 -4.65 5.66 4.79
CA ASN A 21 -4.38 4.62 3.81
C ASN A 21 -5.68 3.94 3.37
N ASN A 22 -5.66 3.31 2.19
CA ASN A 22 -6.79 2.55 1.67
C ASN A 22 -6.30 1.28 0.97
N ILE A 23 -6.29 0.18 1.73
CA ILE A 23 -5.83 -1.13 1.28
C ILE A 23 -6.65 -1.66 0.09
N GLU A 24 -7.97 -1.43 0.09
CA GLU A 24 -8.84 -1.90 -1.00
C GLU A 24 -8.52 -1.19 -2.33
N ALA A 25 -8.24 0.11 -2.27
CA ALA A 25 -7.83 0.88 -3.45
C ALA A 25 -6.48 0.39 -4.00
N GLU A 26 -5.51 0.09 -3.13
CA GLU A 26 -4.22 -0.48 -3.53
C GLU A 26 -4.41 -1.85 -4.21
N GLN A 27 -5.23 -2.74 -3.62
CA GLN A 27 -5.53 -4.05 -4.20
C GLN A 27 -6.23 -3.93 -5.55
N ALA A 28 -7.23 -3.05 -5.67
CA ALA A 28 -7.95 -2.82 -6.92
C ALA A 28 -7.02 -2.32 -8.03
N LEU A 29 -6.11 -1.39 -7.70
CA LEU A 29 -5.12 -0.89 -8.64
C LEU A 29 -4.15 -1.99 -9.08
N LEU A 30 -3.58 -2.75 -8.15
CA LEU A 30 -2.69 -3.86 -8.47
C LEU A 30 -3.39 -4.91 -9.33
N GLY A 31 -4.62 -5.27 -8.99
CA GLY A 31 -5.46 -6.15 -9.80
C GLY A 31 -5.65 -5.63 -11.21
N ALA A 32 -5.97 -4.34 -11.37
CA ALA A 32 -6.12 -3.71 -12.68
C ALA A 32 -4.84 -3.78 -13.52
N ILE A 33 -3.67 -3.53 -12.92
CA ILE A 33 -2.36 -3.62 -13.59
C ILE A 33 -2.06 -5.06 -14.02
N LEU A 34 -2.34 -6.05 -13.17
CA LEU A 34 -2.06 -7.45 -13.47
C LEU A 34 -3.02 -8.07 -14.50
N VAL A 35 -4.22 -7.51 -14.65
CA VAL A 35 -5.18 -7.87 -15.71
C VAL A 35 -4.85 -7.15 -17.01
N ASN A 36 -4.46 -5.88 -16.93
CA ASN A 36 -4.09 -5.06 -18.08
C ASN A 36 -2.85 -4.22 -17.76
N ASN A 37 -1.69 -4.63 -18.28
CA ASN A 37 -0.43 -3.94 -18.02
C ASN A 37 -0.41 -2.51 -18.58
N ASP A 38 -1.26 -2.14 -19.55
CA ASP A 38 -1.37 -0.76 -20.02
C ASP A 38 -1.91 0.20 -18.94
N ALA A 39 -2.63 -0.33 -17.94
CA ALA A 39 -3.12 0.45 -16.82
C ALA A 39 -1.96 1.04 -15.99
N PHE A 40 -0.79 0.39 -15.98
CA PHE A 40 0.41 0.90 -15.30
C PHE A 40 0.81 2.27 -15.85
N TYR A 41 0.85 2.44 -17.17
CA TYR A 41 1.29 3.69 -17.79
C TYR A 41 0.39 4.89 -17.46
N ARG A 42 -0.89 4.64 -17.12
CA ARG A 42 -1.82 5.71 -16.70
C ARG A 42 -1.48 6.31 -15.34
N VAL A 43 -0.75 5.58 -14.50
CA VAL A 43 -0.41 6.00 -13.14
C VAL A 43 1.09 6.19 -12.93
N SER A 44 1.92 5.66 -13.83
CA SER A 44 3.38 5.57 -13.65
C SER A 44 4.10 6.92 -13.58
N ASP A 45 3.46 8.00 -14.00
CA ASP A 45 4.03 9.36 -13.97
C ASP A 45 4.05 9.95 -12.57
N PHE A 46 3.11 9.55 -11.69
CA PHE A 46 2.97 10.11 -10.35
C PHE A 46 2.99 9.07 -9.23
N LEU A 47 2.66 7.81 -9.51
CA LEU A 47 2.62 6.75 -8.51
C LEU A 47 3.96 6.01 -8.42
N LYS A 48 4.56 6.05 -7.24
CA LYS A 48 5.82 5.34 -6.91
C LYS A 48 5.54 4.20 -5.93
N PRO A 49 6.37 3.13 -5.91
CA PRO A 49 6.21 2.05 -4.93
C PRO A 49 6.13 2.57 -3.47
N ALA A 50 6.93 3.58 -3.13
CA ALA A 50 6.95 4.19 -1.80
C ALA A 50 5.62 4.84 -1.37
N HIS A 51 4.68 5.07 -2.29
CA HIS A 51 3.36 5.62 -1.97
C HIS A 51 2.36 4.57 -1.46
N PHE A 52 2.64 3.28 -1.67
CA PHE A 52 1.84 2.20 -1.09
C PHE A 52 2.11 2.09 0.40
N TYR A 53 1.04 2.00 1.17
CA TYR A 53 1.06 1.82 2.62
C TYR A 53 1.48 0.39 2.97
N GLU A 54 0.84 -0.61 2.35
CA GLU A 54 1.12 -2.02 2.61
C GLU A 54 2.46 -2.44 1.98
N PRO A 55 3.43 -2.92 2.79
CA PRO A 55 4.74 -3.35 2.29
C PRO A 55 4.68 -4.39 1.17
N LEU A 56 3.73 -5.33 1.25
CA LEU A 56 3.56 -6.33 0.19
C LEU A 56 3.10 -5.69 -1.13
N HIS A 57 2.15 -4.76 -1.07
CA HIS A 57 1.65 -4.06 -2.25
C HIS A 57 2.73 -3.21 -2.92
N ARG A 58 3.57 -2.55 -2.09
CA ARG A 58 4.76 -1.84 -2.57
C ARG A 58 5.67 -2.77 -3.38
N ARG A 59 5.95 -3.97 -2.86
CA ARG A 59 6.82 -4.94 -3.52
C ARG A 59 6.22 -5.46 -4.82
N ILE A 60 4.91 -5.75 -4.82
CA ILE A 60 4.18 -6.17 -6.03
C ILE A 60 4.27 -5.08 -7.12
N PHE A 61 3.99 -3.82 -6.76
CA PHE A 61 4.05 -2.71 -7.70
C PHE A 61 5.47 -2.49 -8.26
N GLU A 62 6.49 -2.56 -7.40
CA GLU A 62 7.89 -2.46 -7.79
C GLU A 62 8.26 -3.50 -8.86
N VAL A 63 8.07 -4.78 -8.57
CA VAL A 63 8.41 -5.87 -9.50
C VAL A 63 7.57 -5.79 -10.78
N ALA A 64 6.27 -5.52 -10.67
CA ALA A 64 5.40 -5.36 -11.84
C ALA A 64 5.88 -4.20 -12.73
N SER A 65 6.27 -3.07 -12.13
CA SER A 65 6.75 -1.91 -12.87
C SER A 65 8.06 -2.19 -13.61
N GLU A 66 8.98 -2.95 -13.01
CA GLU A 66 10.23 -3.37 -13.65
C GLU A 66 9.96 -4.26 -14.86
N LEU A 67 9.13 -5.30 -14.69
CA LEU A 67 8.77 -6.21 -15.79
C LEU A 67 8.12 -5.46 -16.96
N ILE A 68 7.13 -4.61 -16.67
CA ILE A 68 6.41 -3.84 -17.69
C ILE A 68 7.35 -2.89 -18.44
N ARG A 69 8.24 -2.19 -17.73
CA ARG A 69 9.24 -1.28 -18.35
C ARG A 69 10.27 -2.04 -19.19
N MET A 70 10.55 -3.30 -18.86
CA MET A 70 11.38 -4.20 -19.68
C MET A 70 10.64 -4.77 -20.90
N GLY A 71 9.36 -4.41 -21.10
CA GLY A 71 8.51 -4.98 -22.15
C GLY A 71 8.05 -6.41 -21.88
N LYS A 72 8.15 -6.88 -20.63
CA LYS A 72 7.64 -8.18 -20.20
C LYS A 72 6.23 -8.04 -19.62
N ILE A 73 5.46 -9.12 -19.74
CA ILE A 73 4.12 -9.19 -19.19
C ILE A 73 4.19 -9.50 -17.69
N ALA A 74 3.59 -8.64 -16.86
CA ALA A 74 3.41 -8.85 -15.44
C ALA A 74 2.04 -9.49 -15.15
N THR A 75 2.03 -10.69 -14.59
CA THR A 75 0.86 -11.47 -14.16
C THR A 75 1.10 -12.05 -12.76
N PRO A 76 0.07 -12.55 -12.06
CA PRO A 76 0.27 -13.24 -10.78
C PRO A 76 1.25 -14.41 -10.87
N ILE A 77 1.29 -15.11 -12.02
CA ILE A 77 2.18 -16.25 -12.25
C ILE A 77 3.63 -15.78 -12.41
N THR A 78 3.87 -14.79 -13.25
CA THR A 78 5.24 -14.28 -13.47
C THR A 78 5.80 -13.61 -12.22
N LEU A 79 4.96 -12.91 -11.44
CA LEU A 79 5.39 -12.27 -10.20
C LEU A 79 5.82 -13.25 -9.13
N LYS A 80 5.19 -14.44 -9.05
CA LYS A 80 5.53 -15.48 -8.06
C LYS A 80 7.01 -15.89 -8.08
N THR A 81 7.71 -15.71 -9.21
CA THR A 81 9.14 -16.02 -9.33
C THR A 81 10.05 -14.96 -8.69
N PHE A 82 9.54 -13.75 -8.42
CA PHE A 82 10.32 -12.60 -7.97
C PHE A 82 9.91 -12.08 -6.58
N LEU A 83 8.80 -12.59 -6.03
CA LEU A 83 8.28 -12.30 -4.69
C LEU A 83 8.69 -13.38 -3.71
#